data_AF-A0A177WVH5-F1
#
_entry.id   AF-A0A177WVH5-F1
#
_cell.length_a   1.000
_cell.length_b   1.000
_cell.length_c   1.000
_cell.angle_alpha   90.00
_cell.angle_beta   90.00
_cell.angle_gamma   90.00
#
_symmetry.space_group_name_H-M   'P 1'
#
loop_
_entity.id
_entity.type
_entity.pdbx_description
1 polymer ?
#
loop_
_entity_poly.entity_id
_entity_poly.type
_entity_poly.pdbx_seq_one_letter_code
_entity_poly.pdbx_strand_id
1 'polypeptide(L)'
;MNLGLWNAYAQVLERRGKIDEARQVYLTALASYPSFPSEHQSMVTSVYTLLANLEAMQNQYVAAMNVLVALAERKPLANDYATQPPAPTRLLKVNKASVSHLIDVVYAFTMLEYISHGIDASNHCFKTLIDKCRQALVQFHSRYTTLKTDTHSTSTSFSLGSSSLLIEYMYELWTRLLYVHTVSGHAFKPALLRNVLEEALEIYPTNTLFLTVYGWNEAKTGIENRVRRFLSELHTKSPSHLIVIFSIWSEMHQRGTINTHVVRSLFEKAIESATSMHSVSIWYMAIAFEAKIDTTQRLDRAKALFYRGVRECPWAKELYMMAFTTLSSAFTRQEQEQVYALMEEKEIRIRRVAENI
;
A
#
# COMPACT_ATOMS: atom_id res chain seq x y z
N MET A 1 18.48 -22.87 10.94
CA MET A 1 18.72 -21.92 9.83
C MET A 1 17.42 -21.83 9.05
N ASN A 2 16.90 -20.62 8.80
CA ASN A 2 15.50 -20.40 8.41
C ASN A 2 15.42 -19.82 7.00
N LEU A 3 14.61 -20.42 6.12
CA LEU A 3 14.40 -19.97 4.74
C LEU A 3 13.88 -18.52 4.66
N GLY A 4 13.13 -18.06 5.67
CA GLY A 4 12.68 -16.68 5.78
C GLY A 4 13.83 -15.66 5.95
N LEU A 5 14.93 -16.04 6.62
CA LEU A 5 16.10 -15.17 6.77
C LEU A 5 16.88 -15.05 5.46
N TRP A 6 17.01 -16.15 4.71
CA TRP A 6 17.59 -16.14 3.38
C TRP A 6 16.78 -15.26 2.42
N ASN A 7 15.45 -15.37 2.48
CA ASN A 7 14.55 -14.52 1.70
C ASN A 7 14.72 -13.03 2.07
N ALA A 8 14.68 -12.69 3.36
CA ALA A 8 14.87 -11.31 3.81
C ALA A 8 16.25 -10.75 3.40
N TYR A 9 17.31 -11.56 3.47
CA TYR A 9 18.65 -11.16 3.06
C TYR A 9 18.72 -10.88 1.54
N ALA A 10 18.14 -11.76 0.72
CA ALA A 10 18.08 -11.56 -0.72
C ALA A 10 17.31 -10.29 -1.10
N GLN A 11 16.17 -10.01 -0.45
CA GLN A 11 15.42 -8.77 -0.67
C GLN A 11 16.20 -7.51 -0.28
N VAL A 12 17.01 -7.56 0.78
CA VAL A 12 17.88 -6.44 1.16
C VAL A 12 18.97 -6.20 0.10
N LEU A 13 19.55 -7.27 -0.45
CA LEU A 13 20.53 -7.17 -1.53
C LEU A 13 19.90 -6.60 -2.82
N GLU A 14 18.69 -7.04 -3.15
CA GLU A 14 17.91 -6.52 -4.28
C GLU A 14 17.68 -5.01 -4.15
N ARG A 15 17.22 -4.55 -2.98
CA ARG A 15 17.02 -3.11 -2.70
C ARG A 15 18.31 -2.29 -2.74
N ARG A 16 19.47 -2.93 -2.54
CA ARG A 16 20.80 -2.29 -2.66
C ARG A 16 21.34 -2.30 -4.09
N GLY A 17 20.58 -2.84 -5.06
CA GLY A 17 21.00 -2.96 -6.46
C GLY A 17 22.00 -4.09 -6.73
N LYS A 18 22.26 -4.96 -5.75
CA LYS A 18 23.18 -6.09 -5.89
C LYS A 18 22.45 -7.33 -6.42
N ILE A 19 22.00 -7.26 -7.66
CA ILE A 19 21.08 -8.24 -8.26
C ILE A 19 21.73 -9.63 -8.42
N ASP A 20 23.00 -9.69 -8.81
CA ASP A 20 23.69 -10.98 -9.01
C ASP A 20 23.96 -11.72 -7.70
N GLU A 21 24.33 -10.99 -6.64
CA GLU A 21 24.46 -11.55 -5.28
C GLU A 21 23.09 -12.05 -4.79
N ALA A 22 22.01 -11.26 -5.00
CA ALA A 22 20.66 -11.67 -4.62
C ALA A 22 20.22 -12.95 -5.35
N ARG A 23 20.51 -13.08 -6.65
CA ARG A 23 20.24 -14.28 -7.44
C ARG A 23 20.95 -15.50 -6.86
N GLN A 24 22.24 -15.38 -6.54
CA GLN A 24 23.00 -16.47 -5.92
C GLN A 24 22.42 -16.88 -4.56
N VAL A 25 22.00 -15.92 -3.75
CA VAL A 25 21.35 -16.18 -2.45
C VAL A 25 20.02 -16.93 -2.65
N TYR A 26 19.21 -16.57 -3.64
CA TYR A 26 17.98 -17.30 -3.95
C TYR A 26 18.26 -18.72 -4.46
N LEU A 27 19.23 -18.91 -5.36
CA LEU A 27 19.60 -20.23 -5.89
C LEU A 27 20.16 -21.14 -4.80
N THR A 28 21.00 -20.61 -3.91
CA THR A 28 21.55 -21.37 -2.76
C THR A 28 20.47 -21.70 -1.75
N ALA A 29 19.51 -20.81 -1.50
CA ALA A 29 18.34 -21.08 -0.67
C ALA A 29 17.45 -22.20 -1.25
N LEU A 30 17.26 -22.22 -2.57
CA LEU A 30 16.51 -23.27 -3.26
C LEU A 30 17.26 -24.60 -3.29
N ALA A 31 18.59 -24.60 -3.47
CA ALA A 31 19.39 -25.83 -3.43
C ALA A 31 19.43 -26.45 -2.02
N SER A 32 19.45 -25.61 -0.97
CA SER A 32 19.46 -26.05 0.43
C SER A 32 18.08 -26.35 1.00
N TYR A 33 17.00 -26.03 0.29
CA TYR A 33 15.61 -26.20 0.77
C TYR A 33 15.29 -27.60 1.32
N PRO A 34 15.74 -28.72 0.71
CA PRO A 34 15.42 -30.06 1.19
C PRO A 34 16.01 -30.39 2.56
N SER A 35 17.03 -29.63 3.00
CA SER A 35 17.74 -29.84 4.27
C SER A 35 17.09 -29.14 5.47
N PHE A 36 16.08 -28.28 5.26
CA PHE A 36 15.43 -27.53 6.34
C PHE A 36 14.27 -28.29 6.98
N PRO A 37 13.94 -28.00 8.26
CA PRO A 37 12.75 -28.53 8.93
C PRO A 37 11.45 -28.18 8.20
N SER A 38 10.46 -29.08 8.24
CA SER A 38 9.19 -29.01 7.51
C SER A 38 8.42 -27.69 7.69
N GLU A 39 8.52 -27.06 8.87
CA GLU A 39 7.87 -25.77 9.17
C GLU A 39 8.44 -24.61 8.32
N HIS A 40 9.75 -24.64 8.05
CA HIS A 40 10.44 -23.61 7.27
C HIS A 40 10.43 -23.88 5.76
N GLN A 41 9.94 -25.06 5.33
CA GLN A 41 9.73 -25.37 3.91
C GLN A 41 8.46 -24.72 3.33
N SER A 42 7.57 -24.20 4.19
CA SER A 42 6.35 -23.50 3.77
C SER A 42 6.62 -22.25 2.92
N MET A 43 7.76 -21.59 3.13
CA MET A 43 8.17 -20.37 2.44
C MET A 43 8.87 -20.62 1.09
N VAL A 44 9.02 -21.88 0.66
CA VAL A 44 9.69 -22.21 -0.61
C VAL A 44 8.97 -21.57 -1.80
N THR A 45 7.63 -21.56 -1.78
CA THR A 45 6.82 -20.94 -2.83
C THR A 45 7.11 -19.44 -2.98
N SER A 46 7.27 -18.71 -1.86
CA SER A 46 7.58 -17.27 -1.91
C SER A 46 9.00 -17.01 -2.42
N VAL A 47 9.95 -17.90 -2.15
CA VAL A 47 11.31 -17.80 -2.71
C VAL A 47 11.30 -17.99 -4.23
N TYR A 48 10.55 -18.96 -4.75
CA TYR A 48 10.40 -19.15 -6.20
C TYR A 48 9.71 -17.97 -6.88
N THR A 49 8.65 -17.40 -6.28
CA THR A 49 7.93 -16.26 -6.88
C THR A 49 8.77 -14.98 -6.88
N LEU A 50 9.58 -14.76 -5.84
CA LEU A 50 10.48 -13.62 -5.77
C LEU A 50 11.66 -13.76 -6.74
N LEU A 51 12.23 -14.96 -6.90
CA LEU A 51 13.24 -15.21 -7.92
C LEU A 51 12.67 -14.99 -9.33
N ALA A 52 11.46 -15.49 -9.61
CA ALA A 52 10.80 -15.26 -10.89
C ALA A 52 10.57 -13.76 -11.16
N ASN A 53 10.14 -13.00 -10.14
CA ASN A 53 10.01 -11.54 -10.21
C ASN A 53 11.34 -10.85 -10.52
N LEU A 54 12.43 -11.24 -9.86
CA LEU A 54 13.75 -10.68 -10.09
C LEU A 54 14.19 -10.88 -11.54
N GLU A 55 14.05 -12.10 -12.08
CA GLU A 55 14.43 -12.37 -13.47
C GLU A 55 13.52 -11.66 -14.48
N ALA A 56 12.22 -11.55 -14.19
CA ALA A 56 11.30 -10.78 -15.03
C ALA A 56 11.59 -9.27 -15.02
N MET A 57 12.02 -8.71 -13.89
CA MET A 57 12.48 -7.31 -13.80
C MET A 57 13.76 -7.07 -14.60
N GLN A 58 14.60 -8.09 -14.77
CA GLN A 58 15.80 -8.05 -15.62
C GLN A 58 15.50 -8.36 -17.10
N ASN A 59 14.23 -8.38 -17.51
CA ASN A 59 13.76 -8.78 -18.86
C ASN A 59 14.19 -10.21 -19.27
N GLN A 60 14.57 -11.07 -18.33
CA GLN A 60 14.91 -12.47 -18.57
C GLN A 60 13.66 -13.35 -18.44
N TYR A 61 12.68 -13.13 -19.33
CA TYR A 61 11.38 -13.79 -19.27
C TYR A 61 11.47 -15.32 -19.41
N VAL A 62 12.45 -15.83 -20.16
CA VAL A 62 12.70 -17.28 -20.32
C VAL A 62 13.14 -17.91 -18.99
N ALA A 63 14.06 -17.23 -18.28
CA ALA A 63 14.52 -17.65 -16.96
C ALA A 63 13.36 -17.64 -15.94
N ALA A 64 12.57 -16.56 -15.92
CA ALA A 64 11.39 -16.45 -15.07
C ALA A 64 10.38 -17.56 -15.36
N MET A 65 10.12 -17.87 -16.63
CA MET A 65 9.20 -18.95 -17.03
C MET A 65 9.67 -20.32 -16.53
N ASN A 66 10.96 -20.62 -16.63
CA ASN A 66 11.53 -21.88 -16.13
C ASN A 66 11.47 -22.01 -14.61
N VAL A 67 11.67 -20.92 -13.88
CA VAL A 67 11.52 -20.88 -12.41
C VAL A 67 10.08 -21.17 -12.00
N LEU A 68 9.10 -20.59 -12.70
CA LEU A 68 7.67 -20.82 -12.44
C LEU A 68 7.22 -22.25 -12.79
N VAL A 69 7.74 -22.81 -13.89
CA VAL A 69 7.49 -24.22 -14.25
C VAL A 69 8.13 -25.18 -13.25
N ALA A 70 9.33 -24.87 -12.74
CA ALA A 70 9.99 -25.66 -11.70
C ALA A 70 9.19 -25.66 -10.39
N LEU A 71 8.62 -24.52 -10.01
CA LEU A 71 7.71 -24.40 -8.86
C LEU A 71 6.48 -25.29 -9.02
N ALA A 72 5.83 -25.25 -10.19
CA ALA A 72 4.62 -26.03 -10.45
C ALA A 72 4.89 -27.55 -10.50
N GLU A 73 6.05 -27.97 -10.98
CA GLU A 73 6.47 -29.38 -11.00
C GLU A 73 7.09 -29.85 -9.67
N ARG A 74 7.31 -28.95 -8.70
CA ARG A 74 8.07 -29.20 -7.44
C ARG A 74 9.42 -29.87 -7.68
N LYS A 75 10.13 -29.46 -8.74
CA LYS A 75 11.46 -29.98 -9.09
C LYS A 75 12.54 -28.95 -8.81
N PRO A 76 13.76 -29.38 -8.46
CA PRO A 76 14.89 -28.46 -8.33
C PRO A 76 15.16 -27.76 -9.66
N LEU A 77 15.52 -26.48 -9.58
CA LEU A 77 15.83 -25.65 -10.75
C LEU A 77 17.08 -26.22 -11.46
N ALA A 78 17.02 -26.35 -12.78
CA ALA A 78 18.18 -26.78 -13.56
C ALA A 78 19.25 -25.68 -13.58
N ASN A 79 20.54 -26.06 -13.59
CA ASN A 79 21.65 -25.11 -13.61
C ASN A 79 21.63 -24.19 -14.87
N ASP A 80 21.01 -24.66 -15.97
CA ASP A 80 20.87 -23.93 -17.24
C ASP A 80 19.47 -23.28 -17.42
N TYR A 81 18.80 -22.87 -16.34
CA TYR A 81 17.43 -22.36 -16.40
C TYR A 81 17.26 -21.06 -17.20
N ALA A 82 18.32 -20.34 -17.54
CA ALA A 82 18.24 -19.07 -18.25
C ALA A 82 18.23 -19.20 -19.79
N THR A 83 18.65 -20.34 -20.35
CA THR A 83 19.02 -20.43 -21.78
C THR A 83 18.00 -21.13 -22.67
N GLN A 84 17.16 -22.03 -22.14
CA GLN A 84 16.22 -22.82 -22.96
C GLN A 84 14.75 -22.55 -22.58
N PRO A 85 13.86 -22.22 -23.54
CA PRO A 85 12.44 -22.08 -23.24
C PRO A 85 11.82 -23.44 -22.84
N PRO A 86 10.86 -23.46 -21.89
CA PRO A 86 10.25 -24.70 -21.46
C PRO A 86 9.38 -25.32 -22.57
N ALA A 87 9.41 -26.64 -22.68
CA ALA A 87 8.60 -27.36 -23.66
C ALA A 87 7.09 -27.07 -23.48
N PRO A 88 6.31 -26.89 -24.57
CA PRO A 88 4.90 -26.51 -24.50
C PRO A 88 4.02 -27.56 -23.76
N THR A 89 4.44 -28.81 -23.74
CA THR A 89 3.78 -29.90 -22.99
C THR A 89 3.91 -29.74 -21.47
N ARG A 90 4.98 -29.10 -20.98
CA ARG A 90 5.17 -28.79 -19.55
C ARG A 90 4.27 -27.63 -19.14
N LEU A 91 4.16 -26.60 -19.97
CA LEU A 91 3.23 -25.47 -19.75
C LEU A 91 1.77 -25.94 -19.62
N LEU A 92 1.33 -26.88 -20.47
CA LEU A 92 -0.03 -27.43 -20.39
C LEU A 92 -0.28 -28.27 -19.12
N LYS A 93 0.75 -28.90 -18.55
CA LYS A 93 0.63 -29.63 -17.27
C LYS A 93 0.49 -28.66 -16.09
N VAL A 94 1.19 -27.53 -16.12
CA VAL A 94 1.08 -26.48 -15.10
C VAL A 94 -0.33 -25.88 -15.08
N ASN A 95 -0.93 -25.62 -16.25
CA ASN A 95 -2.29 -25.09 -16.36
C ASN A 95 -3.39 -26.06 -15.88
N LYS A 96 -3.08 -27.35 -15.73
CA LYS A 96 -4.01 -28.37 -15.23
C LYS A 96 -3.81 -28.73 -13.76
N ALA A 97 -2.67 -28.38 -13.16
CA ALA A 97 -2.40 -28.64 -11.76
C ALA A 97 -3.31 -27.76 -10.89
N SER A 98 -4.19 -28.39 -10.11
CA SER A 98 -5.22 -27.72 -9.33
C SER A 98 -4.65 -26.69 -8.35
N VAL A 99 -5.26 -25.50 -8.34
CA VAL A 99 -4.96 -24.34 -7.48
C VAL A 99 -5.39 -24.61 -6.03
N SER A 100 -4.78 -25.60 -5.36
CA SER A 100 -5.16 -25.99 -4.00
C SER A 100 -4.22 -25.49 -2.90
N HIS A 101 -3.11 -24.81 -3.22
CA HIS A 101 -2.20 -24.32 -2.18
C HIS A 101 -1.62 -22.95 -2.47
N LEU A 102 -1.79 -22.05 -1.50
CA LEU A 102 -1.11 -20.76 -1.28
C LEU A 102 -1.29 -19.68 -2.37
N ILE A 103 -1.54 -18.46 -1.91
CA ILE A 103 -1.73 -17.28 -2.76
C ILE A 103 -0.48 -16.97 -3.60
N ASP A 104 0.70 -17.36 -3.11
CA ASP A 104 1.96 -17.23 -3.85
C ASP A 104 2.02 -18.14 -5.10
N VAL A 105 1.37 -19.32 -5.09
CA VAL A 105 1.25 -20.16 -6.29
C VAL A 105 0.29 -19.52 -7.29
N VAL A 106 -0.77 -18.88 -6.81
CA VAL A 106 -1.69 -18.11 -7.65
C VAL A 106 -0.95 -16.97 -8.35
N TYR A 107 -0.11 -16.24 -7.63
CA TYR A 107 0.71 -15.19 -8.23
C TYR A 107 1.68 -15.75 -9.29
N ALA A 108 2.40 -16.83 -8.96
CA ALA A 108 3.27 -17.52 -9.91
C ALA A 108 2.53 -17.93 -11.20
N PHE A 109 1.31 -18.45 -11.05
CA PHE A 109 0.47 -18.85 -12.18
C PHE A 109 0.05 -17.66 -13.05
N THR A 110 -0.46 -16.59 -12.43
CA THR A 110 -0.86 -15.37 -13.15
C THR A 110 0.31 -14.68 -13.84
N MET A 111 1.52 -14.79 -13.26
CA MET A 111 2.77 -14.32 -13.86
C MET A 111 3.19 -15.18 -15.04
N LEU A 112 3.03 -16.51 -14.94
CA LEU A 112 3.30 -17.42 -16.05
C LEU A 112 2.37 -17.15 -17.23
N GLU A 113 1.08 -16.92 -16.97
CA GLU A 113 0.11 -16.55 -17.99
C GLU A 113 0.41 -15.17 -18.61
N TYR A 114 0.85 -14.20 -17.81
CA TYR A 114 1.31 -12.91 -18.30
C TYR A 114 2.48 -13.06 -19.30
N ILE A 115 3.49 -13.85 -18.96
CA ILE A 115 4.64 -14.08 -19.83
C ILE A 115 4.23 -14.88 -21.09
N SER A 116 3.31 -15.83 -20.96
CA SER A 116 2.95 -16.75 -22.05
C SER A 116 1.91 -16.21 -23.04
N HIS A 117 0.88 -15.53 -22.53
CA HIS A 117 -0.30 -15.10 -23.30
C HIS A 117 -0.57 -13.58 -23.22
N GLY A 118 0.26 -12.84 -22.48
CA GLY A 118 0.15 -11.39 -22.35
C GLY A 118 -0.79 -10.93 -21.22
N ILE A 119 -0.99 -9.62 -21.14
CA ILE A 119 -1.65 -8.96 -20.00
C ILE A 119 -3.15 -9.26 -19.90
N ASP A 120 -3.85 -9.42 -21.02
CA ASP A 120 -5.30 -9.65 -21.03
C ASP A 120 -5.67 -11.03 -20.46
N ALA A 121 -4.87 -12.06 -20.75
CA ALA A 121 -5.03 -13.39 -20.19
C ALA A 121 -4.82 -13.38 -18.66
N SER A 122 -3.77 -12.73 -18.19
CA SER A 122 -3.48 -12.58 -16.76
C SER A 122 -4.59 -11.83 -16.02
N ASN A 123 -5.09 -10.73 -16.59
CA ASN A 123 -6.23 -9.98 -16.04
C ASN A 123 -7.50 -10.84 -15.94
N HIS A 124 -7.79 -11.65 -16.96
CA HIS A 124 -8.91 -12.58 -16.91
C HIS A 124 -8.73 -13.62 -15.79
N CYS A 125 -7.53 -14.16 -15.64
CA CYS A 125 -7.23 -15.11 -14.58
C CYS A 125 -7.44 -14.51 -13.18
N PHE A 126 -6.91 -13.32 -12.90
CA PHE A 126 -7.15 -12.62 -11.63
C PHE A 126 -8.64 -12.44 -11.34
N LYS A 127 -9.43 -11.99 -12.32
CA LYS A 127 -10.89 -11.85 -12.16
C LYS A 127 -11.57 -13.17 -11.83
N THR A 128 -11.29 -14.22 -12.62
CA THR A 128 -11.91 -15.54 -12.38
C THR A 128 -11.54 -16.14 -11.03
N LEU A 129 -10.31 -15.89 -10.55
CA LEU A 129 -9.87 -16.35 -9.23
C LEU A 129 -10.55 -15.57 -8.11
N ILE A 130 -10.66 -14.24 -8.23
CA ILE A 130 -11.37 -13.41 -7.25
C ILE A 130 -12.84 -13.85 -7.16
N ASP A 131 -13.50 -14.09 -8.31
CA ASP A 131 -14.88 -14.55 -8.35
C ASP A 131 -15.05 -15.94 -7.70
N LYS A 132 -14.14 -16.88 -7.98
CA LYS A 132 -14.12 -18.19 -7.32
C LYS A 132 -13.92 -18.07 -5.81
N CYS A 133 -13.02 -17.19 -5.36
CA CYS A 133 -12.78 -16.93 -3.94
C CYS A 133 -14.02 -16.32 -3.26
N ARG A 134 -14.70 -15.36 -3.91
CA ARG A 134 -15.96 -14.78 -3.42
C ARG A 134 -17.05 -15.85 -3.30
N GLN A 135 -17.20 -16.70 -4.32
CA GLN A 135 -18.19 -17.80 -4.31
C GLN A 135 -17.89 -18.82 -3.20
N ALA A 136 -16.62 -19.20 -3.03
CA ALA A 136 -16.22 -20.10 -1.95
C ALA A 136 -16.54 -19.51 -0.57
N LEU A 137 -16.24 -18.23 -0.34
CA LEU A 137 -16.55 -17.55 0.93
C LEU A 137 -18.06 -17.53 1.22
N VAL A 138 -18.90 -17.28 0.20
CA VAL A 138 -20.36 -17.33 0.34
C VAL A 138 -20.84 -18.74 0.71
N GLN A 139 -20.28 -19.78 0.09
CA GLN A 139 -20.61 -21.18 0.39
C GLN A 139 -20.16 -21.61 1.79
N PHE A 140 -18.98 -21.16 2.25
CA PHE A 140 -18.53 -21.42 3.62
C PHE A 140 -19.44 -20.73 4.64
N HIS A 141 -19.87 -19.51 4.35
CA HIS A 141 -20.76 -18.76 5.23
C HIS A 141 -22.16 -19.41 5.32
N SER A 142 -22.76 -19.78 4.19
CA SER A 142 -24.08 -20.43 4.21
C SER A 142 -24.04 -21.72 5.04
N ARG A 143 -22.99 -22.53 4.89
CA ARG A 143 -22.77 -23.76 5.65
C ARG A 143 -22.58 -23.52 7.15
N TYR A 144 -21.87 -22.45 7.52
CA TYR A 144 -21.67 -22.07 8.93
C TYR A 144 -22.95 -21.56 9.59
N THR A 145 -23.77 -20.80 8.84
CA THR A 145 -25.06 -20.28 9.33
C THR A 145 -26.09 -21.40 9.52
N THR A 146 -26.11 -22.42 8.65
CA THR A 146 -26.97 -23.62 8.85
C THR A 146 -26.53 -24.46 10.04
N LEU A 147 -25.24 -24.47 10.40
CA LEU A 147 -24.73 -25.18 11.59
C LEU A 147 -25.03 -24.45 12.91
N LYS A 148 -25.25 -23.14 12.87
CA LYS A 148 -25.54 -22.33 14.08
C LYS A 148 -27.01 -22.30 14.49
N THR A 149 -27.95 -22.70 13.63
CA THR A 149 -29.37 -22.75 13.98
C THR A 149 -29.73 -23.85 14.99
N ASP A 150 -28.81 -24.76 15.31
CA ASP A 150 -29.02 -25.86 16.29
C ASP A 150 -28.53 -25.53 17.71
N THR A 151 -27.88 -24.40 17.95
CA THR A 151 -27.41 -24.00 19.29
C THR A 151 -27.68 -22.52 19.56
N HIS A 152 -28.65 -22.24 20.42
CA HIS A 152 -28.90 -20.91 20.98
C HIS A 152 -27.67 -20.36 21.71
N SER A 153 -26.86 -19.52 21.07
CA SER A 153 -26.12 -18.44 21.75
C SER A 153 -25.43 -17.46 20.79
N THR A 154 -25.63 -16.18 21.09
CA THR A 154 -24.84 -15.00 20.71
C THR A 154 -24.59 -14.73 19.21
N SER A 155 -25.43 -13.84 18.71
CA SER A 155 -25.31 -13.08 17.47
C SER A 155 -24.04 -12.23 17.44
N THR A 156 -22.90 -12.81 17.10
CA THR A 156 -21.91 -12.08 16.30
C THR A 156 -22.26 -12.33 14.84
N SER A 157 -23.10 -11.46 14.28
CA SER A 157 -23.21 -11.33 12.83
C SER A 157 -21.80 -11.04 12.32
N PHE A 158 -21.12 -12.06 11.82
CA PHE A 158 -19.92 -11.89 11.02
C PHE A 158 -20.40 -11.23 9.73
N SER A 159 -20.56 -9.90 9.81
CA SER A 159 -20.95 -9.05 8.72
C SER A 159 -20.01 -9.35 7.57
N LEU A 160 -20.62 -9.74 6.45
CA LEU A 160 -20.00 -9.93 5.14
C LEU A 160 -19.34 -8.64 4.60
N GLY A 161 -19.17 -7.59 5.42
CA GLY A 161 -18.43 -6.36 5.13
C GLY A 161 -16.98 -6.36 5.60
N SER A 162 -16.48 -7.43 6.22
CA SER A 162 -15.04 -7.60 6.45
C SER A 162 -14.41 -8.23 5.21
N SER A 163 -14.27 -7.40 4.18
CA SER A 163 -13.55 -7.65 2.95
C SER A 163 -12.33 -8.56 3.21
N SER A 164 -12.40 -9.80 2.75
CA SER A 164 -11.43 -10.84 3.12
C SER A 164 -10.00 -10.38 2.81
N LEU A 165 -9.10 -10.43 3.80
CA LEU A 165 -7.68 -10.12 3.65
C LEU A 165 -7.05 -10.84 2.45
N LEU A 166 -7.55 -12.05 2.13
CA LEU A 166 -7.10 -12.81 0.97
C LEU A 166 -7.45 -12.10 -0.34
N ILE A 167 -8.67 -11.56 -0.46
CA ILE A 167 -9.10 -10.80 -1.64
C ILE A 167 -8.29 -9.50 -1.75
N GLU A 168 -8.05 -8.81 -0.63
CA GLU A 168 -7.20 -7.62 -0.60
C GLU A 168 -5.79 -7.92 -1.13
N TYR A 169 -5.17 -8.99 -0.62
CA TYR A 169 -3.85 -9.43 -1.06
C TYR A 169 -3.85 -9.87 -2.54
N MET A 170 -4.95 -10.44 -3.06
CA MET A 170 -5.07 -10.74 -4.49
C MET A 170 -5.09 -9.47 -5.35
N TYR A 171 -5.79 -8.41 -4.92
CA TYR A 171 -5.72 -7.11 -5.61
C TYR A 171 -4.34 -6.46 -5.50
N GLU A 172 -3.64 -6.63 -4.37
CA GLU A 172 -2.24 -6.20 -4.22
C GLU A 172 -1.34 -6.88 -5.24
N LEU A 173 -1.44 -8.20 -5.37
CA LEU A 173 -0.67 -8.97 -6.35
C LEU A 173 -1.00 -8.58 -7.79
N TRP A 174 -2.28 -8.36 -8.09
CA TRP A 174 -2.74 -7.93 -9.40
C TRP A 174 -2.20 -6.54 -9.77
N THR A 175 -2.32 -5.58 -8.84
CA THR A 175 -1.81 -4.22 -9.03
C THR A 175 -0.29 -4.18 -9.14
N ARG A 176 0.42 -5.02 -8.38
CA ARG A 176 1.88 -5.19 -8.50
C ARG A 176 2.29 -5.70 -9.89
N LEU A 177 1.62 -6.73 -10.41
CA LEU A 177 1.92 -7.25 -11.75
C LEU A 177 1.68 -6.18 -12.83
N LEU A 178 0.55 -5.47 -12.75
CA LEU A 178 0.24 -4.37 -13.65
C LEU A 178 1.30 -3.26 -13.57
N TYR A 179 1.73 -2.90 -12.36
CA TYR A 179 2.80 -1.92 -12.15
C TYR A 179 4.10 -2.34 -12.83
N VAL A 180 4.54 -3.59 -12.67
CA VAL A 180 5.74 -4.10 -13.36
C VAL A 180 5.60 -3.97 -14.87
N HIS A 181 4.46 -4.37 -15.44
CA HIS A 181 4.19 -4.23 -16.87
C HIS A 181 4.27 -2.77 -17.35
N THR A 182 3.81 -1.81 -16.55
CA THR A 182 3.91 -0.38 -16.89
C THR A 182 5.35 0.15 -16.87
N VAL A 183 6.22 -0.41 -16.03
CA VAL A 183 7.63 0.02 -15.89
C VAL A 183 8.51 -0.66 -16.94
N SER A 184 8.20 -1.90 -17.34
CA SER A 184 8.93 -2.67 -18.36
C SER A 184 8.77 -2.15 -19.80
N GLY A 185 8.26 -0.92 -20.01
CA GLY A 185 8.31 -0.22 -21.31
C GLY A 185 7.39 -0.78 -22.42
N HIS A 186 6.51 -1.73 -22.11
CA HIS A 186 5.52 -2.22 -23.06
C HIS A 186 4.40 -1.19 -23.26
N ALA A 187 3.71 -1.23 -24.40
CA ALA A 187 2.59 -0.34 -24.70
C ALA A 187 1.43 -0.56 -23.71
N PHE A 188 1.44 0.20 -22.62
CA PHE A 188 0.48 0.06 -21.54
C PHE A 188 -0.67 1.05 -21.66
N LYS A 189 -1.90 0.58 -21.42
CA LYS A 189 -3.11 1.42 -21.34
C LYS A 189 -3.35 1.82 -19.87
N PRO A 190 -3.17 3.10 -19.48
CA PRO A 190 -3.39 3.55 -18.10
C PRO A 190 -4.79 3.27 -17.55
N ALA A 191 -5.79 3.14 -18.44
CA ALA A 191 -7.16 2.79 -18.10
C ALA A 191 -7.29 1.40 -17.45
N LEU A 192 -6.43 0.43 -17.81
CA LEU A 192 -6.50 -0.92 -17.23
C LEU A 192 -6.17 -0.91 -15.74
N LEU A 193 -5.02 -0.32 -15.36
CA LEU A 193 -4.60 -0.21 -13.96
C LEU A 193 -5.58 0.63 -13.14
N ARG A 194 -6.06 1.72 -13.73
CA ARG A 194 -7.09 2.57 -13.14
C ARG A 194 -8.37 1.81 -12.80
N ASN A 195 -8.96 1.08 -13.76
CA ASN A 195 -10.23 0.39 -13.53
C ASN A 195 -10.12 -0.65 -12.41
N VAL A 196 -9.00 -1.38 -12.37
CA VAL A 196 -8.71 -2.35 -11.30
C VAL A 196 -8.55 -1.66 -9.94
N LEU A 197 -7.86 -0.52 -9.90
CA LEU A 197 -7.67 0.24 -8.66
C LEU A 197 -8.96 0.90 -8.18
N GLU A 198 -9.81 1.38 -9.07
CA GLU A 198 -11.11 1.97 -8.71
C GLU A 198 -12.02 0.89 -8.10
N GLU A 199 -12.09 -0.29 -8.72
CA GLU A 199 -12.80 -1.45 -8.15
C GLU A 199 -12.24 -1.83 -6.77
N ALA A 200 -10.91 -1.91 -6.64
CA ALA A 200 -10.25 -2.26 -5.38
C ALA A 200 -10.49 -1.20 -4.29
N LEU A 201 -10.43 0.09 -4.61
CA LEU A 201 -10.61 1.20 -3.67
C LEU A 201 -12.07 1.38 -3.24
N GLU A 202 -13.05 0.97 -4.05
CA GLU A 202 -14.45 0.91 -3.61
C GLU A 202 -14.67 -0.15 -2.53
N ILE A 203 -13.90 -1.24 -2.55
CA ILE A 203 -13.99 -2.33 -1.56
C ILE A 203 -13.06 -2.07 -0.35
N TYR A 204 -11.88 -1.48 -0.61
CA TYR A 204 -10.81 -1.23 0.38
C TYR A 204 -10.33 0.24 0.34
N PRO A 205 -11.11 1.20 0.86
CA PRO A 205 -10.80 2.63 0.73
C PRO A 205 -9.56 3.09 1.52
N THR A 206 -9.16 2.32 2.54
CA THR A 206 -8.07 2.68 3.46
C THR A 206 -6.72 2.13 3.06
N ASN A 207 -6.64 1.28 2.03
CA ASN A 207 -5.38 0.69 1.62
C ASN A 207 -4.49 1.73 0.91
N THR A 208 -3.37 2.07 1.55
CA THR A 208 -2.43 3.09 1.08
C THR A 208 -1.67 2.68 -0.17
N LEU A 209 -1.46 1.37 -0.40
CA LEU A 209 -0.80 0.88 -1.61
C LEU A 209 -1.67 1.19 -2.84
N PHE A 210 -2.98 0.92 -2.77
CA PHE A 210 -3.88 1.25 -3.89
C PHE A 210 -3.97 2.75 -4.13
N LEU A 211 -4.08 3.55 -3.07
CA LEU A 211 -4.10 5.02 -3.19
C LEU A 211 -2.82 5.55 -3.85
N THR A 212 -1.65 5.14 -3.39
CA THR A 212 -0.37 5.62 -3.91
C THR A 212 -0.14 5.22 -5.37
N VAL A 213 -0.42 3.97 -5.74
CA VAL A 213 -0.30 3.50 -7.14
C VAL A 213 -1.34 4.19 -8.04
N TYR A 214 -2.55 4.45 -7.54
CA TYR A 214 -3.57 5.23 -8.25
C TYR A 214 -3.09 6.65 -8.54
N GLY A 215 -2.54 7.33 -7.52
CA GLY A 215 -1.98 8.66 -7.68
C GLY A 215 -0.83 8.70 -8.69
N TRP A 216 0.04 7.69 -8.69
CA TRP A 216 1.12 7.57 -9.67
C TRP A 216 0.61 7.37 -11.11
N ASN A 217 -0.40 6.51 -11.30
CA ASN A 217 -0.99 6.27 -12.62
C ASN A 217 -1.70 7.51 -13.15
N GLU A 218 -2.48 8.20 -12.32
CA GLU A 218 -3.20 9.40 -12.74
C GLU A 218 -2.27 10.58 -13.04
N ALA A 219 -1.18 10.73 -12.26
CA ALA A 219 -0.14 11.73 -12.53
C ALA A 219 0.47 11.60 -13.94
N LYS A 220 0.54 10.38 -14.50
CA LYS A 220 0.98 10.16 -15.89
C LYS A 220 -0.06 10.57 -16.93
N THR A 221 -1.35 10.46 -16.61
CA THR A 221 -2.44 10.69 -17.57
C THR A 221 -2.88 12.14 -17.67
N GLY A 222 -2.59 12.97 -16.66
CA GLY A 222 -2.88 14.40 -16.67
C GLY A 222 -4.37 14.77 -16.73
N ILE A 223 -5.28 13.84 -16.42
CA ILE A 223 -6.72 14.13 -16.45
C ILE A 223 -7.10 14.95 -15.21
N GLU A 224 -7.31 16.25 -15.42
CA GLU A 224 -7.60 17.19 -14.36
C GLU A 224 -8.88 16.84 -13.57
N ASN A 225 -8.82 17.01 -12.25
CA ASN A 225 -9.93 16.87 -11.30
C ASN A 225 -10.54 15.46 -11.15
N ARG A 226 -10.12 14.47 -11.93
CA ARG A 226 -10.62 13.09 -11.84
C ARG A 226 -10.31 12.44 -10.49
N VAL A 227 -9.04 12.48 -10.08
CA VAL A 227 -8.57 12.00 -8.77
C VAL A 227 -9.38 12.63 -7.65
N ARG A 228 -9.59 13.96 -7.72
CA ARG A 228 -10.36 14.70 -6.72
C ARG A 228 -11.81 14.23 -6.63
N ARG A 229 -12.49 14.06 -7.77
CA ARG A 229 -13.89 13.59 -7.80
C ARG A 229 -14.00 12.20 -7.19
N PHE A 230 -13.15 11.27 -7.64
CA PHE A 230 -13.15 9.90 -7.14
C PHE A 230 -12.87 9.84 -5.63
N LEU A 231 -11.86 10.57 -5.12
CA LEU A 231 -11.57 10.61 -3.68
C LEU A 231 -12.68 11.28 -2.87
N SER A 232 -13.35 12.29 -3.42
CA SER A 232 -14.50 12.93 -2.76
C SER A 232 -15.70 11.99 -2.66
N GLU A 233 -15.96 11.22 -3.72
CA GLU A 233 -16.99 10.18 -3.73
C GLU A 233 -16.66 9.06 -2.73
N LEU A 234 -15.40 8.59 -2.69
CA LEU A 234 -14.95 7.60 -1.71
C LEU A 234 -15.05 8.10 -0.27
N HIS A 235 -14.68 9.35 -0.01
CA HIS A 235 -14.82 9.93 1.33
C HIS A 235 -16.28 10.07 1.76
N THR A 236 -17.18 10.36 0.82
CA THR A 236 -18.62 10.43 1.08
C THR A 236 -19.20 9.05 1.42
N LYS A 237 -18.76 8.00 0.72
CA LYS A 237 -19.15 6.60 1.02
C LYS A 237 -18.54 6.10 2.34
N SER A 238 -17.29 6.44 2.59
CA SER A 238 -16.50 5.97 3.73
C SER A 238 -15.65 7.11 4.32
N PRO A 239 -16.11 7.79 5.37
CA PRO A 239 -15.36 8.90 5.95
C PRO A 239 -14.12 8.37 6.66
N SER A 240 -12.94 8.67 6.09
CA SER A 240 -11.63 8.28 6.62
C SER A 240 -10.65 9.43 6.52
N HIS A 241 -9.85 9.62 7.57
CA HIS A 241 -8.77 10.60 7.61
C HIS A 241 -7.69 10.32 6.57
N LEU A 242 -7.43 9.05 6.24
CA LEU A 242 -6.43 8.66 5.23
C LEU A 242 -6.80 9.16 3.84
N ILE A 243 -8.09 9.06 3.47
CA ILE A 243 -8.58 9.52 2.17
C ILE A 243 -8.41 11.04 2.05
N VAL A 244 -8.71 11.77 3.12
CA VAL A 244 -8.55 13.23 3.17
C VAL A 244 -7.07 13.62 3.06
N ILE A 245 -6.20 12.99 3.85
CA ILE A 245 -4.75 13.23 3.79
C ILE A 245 -4.21 12.90 2.39
N PHE A 246 -4.64 11.79 1.79
CA PHE A 246 -4.24 11.42 0.45
C PHE A 246 -4.76 12.41 -0.61
N SER A 247 -5.99 12.92 -0.47
CA SER A 247 -6.54 13.95 -1.34
C SER A 247 -5.71 15.24 -1.30
N ILE A 248 -5.30 15.67 -0.11
CA ILE A 248 -4.45 16.83 0.09
C ILE A 248 -3.07 16.57 -0.54
N TRP A 249 -2.48 15.40 -0.26
CA TRP A 249 -1.19 15.00 -0.83
C TRP A 249 -1.23 14.99 -2.37
N SER A 250 -2.30 14.45 -2.96
CA SER A 250 -2.49 14.37 -4.41
C SER A 250 -2.54 15.76 -5.06
N GLU A 251 -3.27 16.70 -4.45
CA GLU A 251 -3.37 18.07 -4.94
C GLU A 251 -2.05 18.84 -4.81
N MET A 252 -1.25 18.53 -3.79
CA MET A 252 0.05 19.17 -3.57
C MET A 252 1.17 18.65 -4.46
N HIS A 253 1.18 17.35 -4.80
CA HIS A 253 2.31 16.71 -5.46
C HIS A 253 2.07 16.30 -6.91
N GLN A 254 0.81 16.03 -7.30
CA GLN A 254 0.51 15.60 -8.67
C GLN A 254 0.40 16.79 -9.62
N ARG A 255 0.14 18.00 -9.09
CA ARG A 255 0.06 19.23 -9.86
C ARG A 255 1.40 19.96 -9.78
N GLY A 256 1.95 20.33 -10.93
CA GLY A 256 3.13 21.20 -10.99
C GLY A 256 2.89 22.59 -10.38
N THR A 257 1.62 23.00 -10.27
CA THR A 257 1.19 24.22 -9.58
C THR A 257 0.22 23.89 -8.44
N ILE A 258 0.55 24.33 -7.23
CA ILE A 258 -0.27 24.10 -6.04
C ILE A 258 -1.45 25.08 -6.06
N ASN A 259 -2.67 24.56 -6.17
CA ASN A 259 -3.87 25.38 -6.00
C ASN A 259 -4.14 25.58 -4.50
N THR A 260 -3.66 26.71 -3.97
CA THR A 260 -3.74 27.04 -2.55
C THR A 260 -5.18 27.07 -2.03
N HIS A 261 -6.13 27.60 -2.81
CA HIS A 261 -7.54 27.67 -2.42
C HIS A 261 -8.18 26.29 -2.26
N VAL A 262 -7.87 25.35 -3.16
CA VAL A 262 -8.39 23.98 -3.07
C VAL A 262 -7.82 23.29 -1.84
N VAL A 263 -6.50 23.35 -1.65
CA VAL A 263 -5.85 22.69 -0.51
C VAL A 263 -6.36 23.28 0.81
N ARG A 264 -6.55 24.60 0.90
CA ARG A 264 -7.23 25.26 2.03
C ARG A 264 -8.62 24.70 2.27
N SER A 265 -9.45 24.62 1.23
CA SER A 265 -10.81 24.07 1.37
C SER A 265 -10.83 22.59 1.80
N LEU A 266 -9.82 21.81 1.41
CA LEU A 266 -9.69 20.41 1.83
C LEU A 266 -9.27 20.30 3.30
N PHE A 267 -8.33 21.15 3.76
CA PHE A 267 -7.97 21.23 5.17
C PHE A 267 -9.14 21.71 6.04
N GLU A 268 -9.88 22.72 5.61
CA GLU A 268 -11.07 23.21 6.33
C GLU A 268 -12.11 22.10 6.48
N LYS A 269 -12.44 21.39 5.39
CA LYS A 269 -13.31 20.22 5.43
C LYS A 269 -12.80 19.12 6.36
N ALA A 270 -11.48 18.88 6.38
CA ALA A 270 -10.86 17.89 7.26
C ALA A 270 -11.01 18.27 8.74
N ILE A 271 -10.80 19.54 9.04
CA ILE A 271 -10.82 20.09 10.40
C ILE A 271 -12.26 20.18 10.94
N GLU A 272 -13.23 20.47 10.08
CA GLU A 272 -14.65 20.56 10.45
C GLU A 272 -15.34 19.20 10.57
N SER A 273 -14.75 18.14 10.00
CA SER A 273 -15.28 16.80 10.13
C SER A 273 -15.05 16.23 11.53
N ALA A 274 -16.13 15.77 12.18
CA ALA A 274 -16.10 15.19 13.52
C ALA A 274 -15.15 13.97 13.63
N THR A 275 -14.89 13.28 12.52
CA THR A 275 -13.99 12.10 12.50
C THR A 275 -12.50 12.46 12.52
N SER A 276 -12.13 13.68 12.13
CA SER A 276 -10.74 14.10 11.93
C SER A 276 -10.35 15.36 12.69
N MET A 277 -11.30 16.03 13.35
CA MET A 277 -11.03 17.25 14.13
C MET A 277 -10.00 17.07 15.26
N HIS A 278 -9.87 15.86 15.83
CA HIS A 278 -8.88 15.56 16.86
C HIS A 278 -7.58 14.93 16.31
N SER A 279 -7.41 14.93 14.98
CA SER A 279 -6.20 14.40 14.34
C SER A 279 -5.08 15.44 14.35
N VAL A 280 -4.10 15.23 15.23
CA VAL A 280 -2.91 16.08 15.38
C VAL A 280 -2.18 16.26 14.05
N SER A 281 -2.06 15.20 13.24
CA SER A 281 -1.34 15.24 11.96
C SER A 281 -2.00 16.19 10.97
N ILE A 282 -3.33 16.25 10.92
CA ILE A 282 -4.05 17.14 10.00
C ILE A 282 -3.85 18.60 10.39
N TRP A 283 -3.95 18.91 11.68
CA TRP A 283 -3.64 20.25 12.21
C TRP A 283 -2.20 20.67 11.90
N TYR A 284 -1.24 19.80 12.20
CA TYR A 284 0.17 20.05 11.95
C TYR A 284 0.43 20.34 10.45
N MET A 285 -0.12 19.51 9.56
CA MET A 285 0.02 19.69 8.12
C MET A 285 -0.65 20.98 7.62
N ALA A 286 -1.84 21.33 8.12
CA ALA A 286 -2.54 22.55 7.74
C ALA A 286 -1.75 23.80 8.14
N ILE A 287 -1.24 23.84 9.38
CA ILE A 287 -0.44 24.95 9.90
C ILE A 287 0.89 25.06 9.13
N ALA A 288 1.57 23.93 8.90
CA ALA A 288 2.83 23.91 8.15
C ALA A 288 2.64 24.33 6.69
N PHE A 289 1.51 23.98 6.08
CA PHE A 289 1.14 24.39 4.73
C PHE A 289 0.97 25.91 4.62
N GLU A 290 0.18 26.51 5.52
CA GLU A 290 -0.01 27.97 5.53
C GLU A 290 1.29 28.71 5.81
N ALA A 291 2.12 28.20 6.74
CA ALA A 291 3.43 28.78 7.05
C ALA A 291 4.38 28.81 5.84
N LYS A 292 4.27 27.83 4.93
CA LYS A 292 5.10 27.74 3.73
C LYS A 292 4.64 28.66 2.60
N ILE A 293 3.33 28.94 2.51
CA ILE A 293 2.74 29.71 1.41
C ILE A 293 2.73 31.21 1.70
N ASP A 294 2.34 31.59 2.92
CA ASP A 294 2.21 32.99 3.30
C ASP A 294 3.58 33.55 3.73
N THR A 295 4.50 33.73 2.79
CA THR A 295 5.76 34.49 2.99
C THR A 295 5.57 36.00 2.93
N THR A 296 4.47 36.48 2.34
CA THR A 296 4.26 37.90 2.00
C THR A 296 3.11 38.54 2.78
N GLN A 297 2.13 37.74 3.23
CA GLN A 297 1.10 38.13 4.18
C GLN A 297 1.53 37.68 5.57
N ARG A 298 1.31 38.52 6.59
CA ARG A 298 1.55 38.16 7.99
C ARG A 298 0.91 36.79 8.26
N LEU A 299 1.61 35.91 8.97
CA LEU A 299 1.26 34.52 9.28
C LEU A 299 -0.01 34.39 10.18
N ASP A 300 -0.94 35.34 10.09
CA ASP A 300 -2.15 35.51 10.89
C ASP A 300 -3.09 34.31 10.73
N ARG A 301 -3.22 33.76 9.51
CA ARG A 301 -3.99 32.53 9.27
C ARG A 301 -3.35 31.33 9.97
N ALA A 302 -2.05 31.17 9.84
CA ALA A 302 -1.33 30.08 10.47
C ALA A 302 -1.41 30.17 12.01
N LYS A 303 -1.35 31.40 12.57
CA LYS A 303 -1.62 31.66 14.00
C LYS A 303 -3.04 31.29 14.40
N ALA A 304 -4.05 31.68 13.62
CA ALA A 304 -5.45 31.36 13.91
C ALA A 304 -5.68 29.84 13.91
N LEU A 305 -5.11 29.12 12.93
CA LEU A 305 -5.15 27.67 12.87
C LEU A 305 -4.39 27.02 14.03
N PHE A 306 -3.26 27.59 14.46
CA PHE A 306 -2.52 27.12 15.62
C PHE A 306 -3.38 27.15 16.89
N TYR A 307 -4.00 28.30 17.22
CA TYR A 307 -4.82 28.39 18.42
C TYR A 307 -6.06 27.49 18.35
N ARG A 308 -6.68 27.35 17.18
CA ARG A 308 -7.80 26.42 16.97
C ARG A 308 -7.35 24.96 17.15
N GLY A 309 -6.21 24.57 16.59
CA GLY A 309 -5.65 23.23 16.73
C GLY A 309 -5.25 22.89 18.16
N VAL A 310 -4.66 23.83 18.88
CA VAL A 310 -4.34 23.69 20.31
C VAL A 310 -5.59 23.50 21.16
N ARG A 311 -6.69 24.18 20.82
CA ARG A 311 -7.98 24.00 21.50
C ARG A 311 -8.56 22.60 21.27
N GLU A 312 -8.52 22.09 20.04
CA GLU A 312 -9.08 20.78 19.69
C GLU A 312 -8.17 19.60 20.06
N CYS A 313 -6.85 19.83 20.18
CA CYS A 313 -5.84 18.83 20.54
C CYS A 313 -4.89 19.31 21.68
N PRO A 314 -5.37 19.50 22.92
CA PRO A 314 -4.56 20.08 24.00
C PRO A 314 -3.38 19.22 24.47
N TRP A 315 -3.42 17.90 24.24
CA TRP A 315 -2.36 16.98 24.67
C TRP A 315 -1.14 16.97 23.72
N ALA A 316 -1.29 17.56 22.53
CA ALA A 316 -0.34 17.39 21.44
C ALA A 316 0.82 18.40 21.54
N LYS A 317 1.86 18.05 22.32
CA LYS A 317 3.07 18.88 22.46
C LYS A 317 3.66 19.37 21.13
N GLU A 318 3.61 18.53 20.10
CA GLU A 318 4.12 18.86 18.77
C GLU A 318 3.49 20.12 18.17
N LEU A 319 2.19 20.33 18.38
CA LEU A 319 1.51 21.55 17.91
C LEU A 319 2.04 22.78 18.63
N TYR A 320 2.16 22.73 19.95
CA TYR A 320 2.73 23.83 20.75
C TYR A 320 4.13 24.23 20.32
N MET A 321 4.97 23.24 20.01
CA MET A 321 6.34 23.47 19.58
C MET A 321 6.42 24.23 18.23
N MET A 322 5.36 24.23 17.42
CA MET A 322 5.33 24.98 16.17
C MET A 322 5.45 26.49 16.40
N ALA A 323 4.93 27.03 17.52
CA ALA A 323 5.04 28.46 17.85
C ALA A 323 6.50 28.93 18.03
N PHE A 324 7.39 28.03 18.46
CA PHE A 324 8.81 28.31 18.69
C PHE A 324 9.71 27.92 17.50
N THR A 325 9.19 27.12 16.57
CA THR A 325 9.96 26.57 15.44
C THR A 325 9.45 27.13 14.11
N THR A 326 8.46 26.49 13.50
CA THR A 326 7.92 26.82 12.17
C THR A 326 7.26 28.20 12.11
N LEU A 327 6.62 28.63 13.19
CA LEU A 327 5.91 29.92 13.29
C LEU A 327 6.66 30.96 14.11
N SER A 328 7.94 30.76 14.43
CA SER A 328 8.69 31.64 15.33
C SER A 328 8.70 33.11 14.87
N SER A 329 8.74 33.35 13.56
CA SER A 329 8.67 34.68 12.95
C SER A 329 7.29 35.33 13.05
N ALA A 330 6.23 34.53 13.18
CA ALA A 330 4.87 35.02 13.37
C ALA A 330 4.70 35.56 14.80
N PHE A 331 5.16 34.79 15.78
CA PHE A 331 4.87 35.04 17.19
C PHE A 331 5.80 36.10 17.79
N THR A 332 5.22 37.02 18.56
CA THR A 332 6.01 37.91 19.41
C THR A 332 6.50 37.16 20.65
N ARG A 333 7.54 37.69 21.31
CA ARG A 333 8.07 37.09 22.56
C ARG A 333 7.00 36.97 23.65
N GLN A 334 6.11 37.96 23.77
CA GLN A 334 4.99 37.92 24.73
C GLN A 334 4.00 36.80 24.40
N GLU A 335 3.65 36.62 23.12
CA GLU A 335 2.77 35.51 22.71
C GLU A 335 3.45 34.14 22.93
N GLN A 336 4.76 34.03 22.71
CA GLN A 336 5.52 32.81 23.00
C GLN A 336 5.52 32.47 24.50
N GLU A 337 5.65 33.47 25.38
CA GLU A 337 5.53 33.30 26.83
C GLU A 337 4.11 32.85 27.23
N GLN A 338 3.07 33.36 26.58
CA GLN A 338 1.69 32.90 26.79
C GLN A 338 1.50 31.44 26.36
N VAL A 339 2.06 31.05 25.21
CA VAL A 339 2.03 29.64 24.77
C VAL A 339 2.76 28.75 25.77
N TYR A 340 3.89 29.21 26.29
CA TYR A 340 4.65 28.52 27.33
C TYR A 340 3.83 28.34 28.61
N ALA A 341 3.17 29.40 29.09
CA ALA A 341 2.27 29.34 30.25
C ALA A 341 1.09 28.38 30.00
N LEU A 342 0.53 28.35 28.79
CA LEU A 342 -0.54 27.43 28.42
C LEU A 342 -0.06 25.97 28.37
N MET A 343 1.18 25.73 27.93
CA MET A 343 1.80 24.40 28.02
C MET A 343 1.96 23.95 29.48
N GLU A 344 2.31 24.88 30.39
CA GLU A 344 2.39 24.58 31.83
C GLU A 344 1.03 24.31 32.45
N GLU A 345 0.01 25.11 32.11
CA GLU A 345 -1.38 24.89 32.56
C GLU A 345 -1.92 23.52 32.13
N LYS A 346 -1.55 23.06 30.94
CA LYS A 346 -1.94 21.75 30.40
C LYS A 346 -0.99 20.61 30.80
N GLU A 347 -0.08 20.86 31.75
CA GLU A 347 0.89 19.88 32.27
C GLU A 347 1.74 19.21 31.18
N ILE A 348 1.99 19.92 30.08
CA ILE A 348 2.82 19.43 28.99
C ILE A 348 4.27 19.45 29.46
N ARG A 349 4.99 18.35 29.28
CA ARG A 349 6.38 18.24 29.74
C ARG A 349 7.28 19.25 29.03
N ILE A 350 7.78 20.24 29.76
CA ILE A 350 8.77 21.20 29.28
C ILE A 350 10.11 20.94 29.97
N ARG A 351 11.21 21.06 29.22
CA ARG A 351 12.55 21.06 29.81
C ARG A 351 12.90 22.52 30.11
N ARG A 352 12.85 22.89 31.39
CA ARG A 352 13.49 24.13 31.84
C ARG A 352 14.99 23.88 31.84
N VAL A 353 15.77 24.75 31.20
CA VAL A 353 17.19 24.86 31.56
C VAL A 353 17.18 25.34 32.99
N ALA A 354 17.73 24.56 33.92
CA ALA A 354 17.89 25.02 35.29
C ALA A 354 18.78 26.27 35.21
N GLU A 355 18.18 27.44 35.45
CA GLU A 355 18.96 28.64 35.74
C GLU A 355 19.73 28.31 37.01
N ASN A 356 21.06 28.15 36.86
CA ASN A 356 21.96 27.89 37.97
C ASN A 356 21.76 29.00 39.01
N ILE A 357 21.44 28.56 40.23
CA ILE A 357 21.32 29.36 41.46
C ILE A 357 22.60 30.13 41.73
#